data_AF-A0A3N5TD32-F1
#
_entry.id   AF-A0A3N5TD32-F1
#
_cell.length_a   1.000
_cell.length_b   1.000
_cell.length_c   1.000
_cell.angle_alpha   90.00
_cell.angle_beta   90.00
_cell.angle_gamma   90.00
#
_symmetry.space_group_name_H-M   'P 1'
#
loop_
_entity.id
_entity.type
_entity.pdbx_description
1 polymer ?
#
loop_
_entity_poly.entity_id
_entity_poly.type
_entity_poly.pdbx_seq_one_letter_code
_entity_poly.pdbx_strand_id
1 'polypeptide(L)'
;QPMQAIIMPYGIYPDMGVHNIEDFVQPEPAVEGFTFEWSLTAPEGSTAELITGAVAIFQVDVEGQYDLVLTATDAEDNTAETTWTVFASTYIGVGGLTGVAPAMPECGTCHADQARAWYATGHASMFVRGIEGELGDHYGPDCIRCHTTGYDALPEAVNNGFDDRAAEAGWTFPAELNENNWEAMVAEFPNVAAMANIQCESCHGPGGAHTSSMNPQMIGGGLSYGVCAQCHAEGPYHTVPQQWELSAHATKNARAFWYPIGEEHAECVRCHSGAGYIDFVSGLSAEEQRTEYQVITCAVCHDPHNAANPNQLRTFDLVTLPSGVEVTDAGPAATCMTCHNARVGAVESVDGAVGGGEFSTPHYSTGAEMMTASGSYTWGEELPTSPHGWVVEESCVGCHMAASPGVDDMGTADDASDDQPLAGHETVGGHTFSMVSPVDETENVAVCQTCHDGVESFEFEAFRDYDGDGTIETNQAEVEGLRKMLTAALTAAGVGVLESYPYFEIPEGADVNVYGGVWNLKFTESGGAAVHNLRYTVAALQLSIEKLTGEPVPGAYILTAQ
;
A
#
# COMPACT_ATOMS: atom_id res chain seq x y z
N GLN A 1 6.93 -14.65 0.27
CA GLN A 1 7.29 -14.23 -1.10
C GLN A 1 8.49 -13.30 -1.01
N PRO A 2 9.73 -13.76 -1.29
CA PRO A 2 10.79 -12.81 -1.61
C PRO A 2 10.46 -12.15 -2.95
N MET A 3 11.00 -10.96 -3.16
CA MET A 3 10.93 -10.18 -4.39
C MET A 3 11.02 -11.11 -5.60
N GLN A 4 9.90 -11.33 -6.27
CA GLN A 4 9.86 -12.17 -7.47
C GLN A 4 10.93 -11.64 -8.42
N ALA A 5 11.80 -12.55 -8.88
CA ALA A 5 12.98 -12.27 -9.69
C ALA A 5 12.72 -11.08 -10.64
N ILE A 6 13.36 -9.96 -10.34
CA ILE A 6 13.33 -8.79 -11.21
C ILE A 6 14.15 -9.18 -12.43
N ILE A 7 13.50 -9.18 -13.61
CA ILE A 7 14.23 -9.15 -14.87
C ILE A 7 14.83 -7.75 -14.95
N MET A 8 16.06 -7.67 -14.47
CA MET A 8 17.03 -6.59 -14.66
C MET A 8 17.06 -6.16 -16.15
N PRO A 9 17.39 -4.89 -16.42
CA PRO A 9 18.75 -4.38 -16.17
C PRO A 9 19.03 -3.73 -14.81
N TYR A 10 18.05 -3.54 -13.89
CA TYR A 10 18.31 -2.91 -12.59
C TYR A 10 17.81 -3.70 -11.38
N GLY A 11 18.72 -3.96 -10.44
CA GLY A 11 18.49 -4.78 -9.25
C GLY A 11 17.94 -3.89 -8.18
N ILE A 12 16.63 -3.85 -8.02
CA ILE A 12 16.00 -2.98 -7.05
C ILE A 12 15.70 -3.77 -5.79
N TYR A 13 16.71 -3.86 -4.95
CA TYR A 13 16.54 -3.54 -3.55
C TYR A 13 17.00 -2.08 -3.40
N PRO A 14 16.23 -1.23 -2.70
CA PRO A 14 16.01 0.18 -3.05
C PRO A 14 17.31 0.99 -3.14
N ASP A 15 17.40 1.79 -4.20
CA ASP A 15 18.35 2.89 -4.37
C ASP A 15 19.83 2.54 -4.66
N MET A 16 20.11 1.40 -5.28
CA MET A 16 21.52 1.10 -5.58
C MET A 16 22.05 1.76 -6.87
N GLY A 17 21.21 2.21 -7.80
CA GLY A 17 21.70 2.79 -9.07
C GLY A 17 22.71 1.87 -9.79
N VAL A 18 22.56 0.55 -9.59
CA VAL A 18 23.55 -0.45 -9.99
C VAL A 18 23.32 -0.82 -11.45
N HIS A 19 24.25 -0.41 -12.31
CA HIS A 19 24.27 -0.75 -13.74
C HIS A 19 25.02 -2.06 -14.04
N ASN A 20 25.82 -2.59 -13.09
CA ASN A 20 26.53 -3.85 -13.23
C ASN A 20 26.23 -4.79 -12.08
N ILE A 21 25.99 -6.06 -12.36
CA ILE A 21 25.70 -7.08 -11.34
C ILE A 21 26.79 -7.16 -10.23
N GLU A 22 28.04 -6.82 -10.57
CA GLU A 22 29.18 -6.81 -9.64
C GLU A 22 29.11 -5.69 -8.58
N ASP A 23 28.39 -4.61 -8.86
CA ASP A 23 28.25 -3.45 -7.95
C ASP A 23 27.13 -3.67 -6.92
N PHE A 24 26.41 -4.79 -6.99
CA PHE A 24 25.31 -5.10 -6.09
C PHE A 24 25.83 -5.46 -4.69
N VAL A 25 25.31 -4.77 -3.67
CA VAL A 25 25.57 -5.07 -2.26
C VAL A 25 24.44 -5.94 -1.71
N GLN A 26 24.79 -7.09 -1.14
CA GLN A 26 23.81 -7.97 -0.48
C GLN A 26 23.14 -7.24 0.69
N PRO A 27 21.79 -7.21 0.74
CA PRO A 27 21.09 -6.62 1.86
C PRO A 27 21.19 -7.49 3.10
N GLU A 28 20.78 -6.94 4.24
CA GLU A 28 20.56 -7.74 5.43
C GLU A 28 19.44 -8.76 5.19
N PRO A 29 19.49 -9.94 5.87
CA PRO A 29 18.44 -10.94 5.80
C PRO A 29 17.07 -10.36 6.12
N ALA A 30 16.08 -10.65 5.26
CA ALA A 30 14.70 -10.21 5.49
C ALA A 30 14.07 -10.82 6.75
N VAL A 31 14.62 -11.92 7.28
CA VAL A 31 14.16 -12.60 8.49
C VAL A 31 15.37 -12.95 9.35
N GLU A 32 15.41 -12.45 10.58
CA GLU A 32 16.47 -12.77 11.53
C GLU A 32 16.43 -14.26 11.90
N GLY A 33 17.61 -14.87 12.10
CA GLY A 33 17.72 -16.27 12.50
C GLY A 33 17.55 -17.29 11.37
N PHE A 34 17.40 -16.84 10.12
CA PHE A 34 17.40 -17.71 8.94
C PHE A 34 18.73 -17.64 8.19
N THR A 35 19.11 -18.78 7.59
CA THR A 35 20.17 -18.87 6.58
C THR A 35 19.55 -19.24 5.24
N PHE A 36 20.10 -18.69 4.16
CA PHE A 36 19.58 -18.85 2.81
C PHE A 36 20.64 -19.45 1.89
N GLU A 37 20.32 -20.56 1.27
CA GLU A 37 21.12 -21.21 0.23
C GLU A 37 20.39 -21.12 -1.09
N TRP A 38 21.14 -20.81 -2.16
CA TRP A 38 20.58 -20.59 -3.48
C TRP A 38 21.26 -21.47 -4.53
N SER A 39 20.49 -21.96 -5.49
CA SER A 39 21.02 -22.63 -6.68
C SER A 39 20.27 -22.22 -7.94
N LEU A 40 20.98 -22.23 -9.08
CA LEU A 40 20.45 -21.85 -10.38
C LEU A 40 20.65 -23.01 -11.35
N THR A 41 19.57 -23.42 -12.01
CA THR A 41 19.61 -24.28 -13.19
C THR A 41 19.33 -23.43 -14.42
N ALA A 42 20.36 -23.24 -15.25
CA ALA A 42 20.30 -22.42 -16.45
C ALA A 42 20.07 -23.27 -17.73
N PRO A 43 19.56 -22.70 -18.83
CA PRO A 43 19.37 -23.42 -20.08
C PRO A 43 20.71 -23.78 -20.75
N GLU A 44 20.66 -24.74 -21.68
CA GLU A 44 21.86 -25.17 -22.42
C GLU A 44 22.50 -23.99 -23.16
N GLY A 45 23.81 -23.79 -22.97
CA GLY A 45 24.56 -22.71 -23.59
C GLY A 45 24.63 -21.42 -22.76
N SER A 46 23.87 -21.32 -21.67
CA SER A 46 24.00 -20.21 -20.72
C SER A 46 25.32 -20.25 -19.95
N THR A 47 25.88 -19.07 -19.74
CA THR A 47 27.03 -18.76 -18.91
C THR A 47 26.65 -17.92 -17.69
N ALA A 48 25.35 -17.77 -17.41
CA ALA A 48 24.84 -16.99 -16.29
C ALA A 48 25.43 -17.47 -14.96
N GLU A 49 25.97 -16.52 -14.19
CA GLU A 49 26.49 -16.76 -12.86
C GLU A 49 25.49 -16.30 -11.79
N LEU A 50 25.46 -17.03 -10.68
CA LEU A 50 24.60 -16.73 -9.53
C LEU A 50 25.41 -16.09 -8.42
N ILE A 51 25.07 -14.85 -8.07
CA ILE A 51 25.52 -14.18 -6.85
C ILE A 51 24.55 -14.54 -5.73
N THR A 52 25.08 -15.01 -4.60
CA THR A 52 24.29 -15.52 -3.48
C THR A 52 24.52 -14.72 -2.19
N GLY A 53 23.52 -14.73 -1.32
CA GLY A 53 23.52 -14.07 -0.02
C GLY A 53 22.12 -14.06 0.56
N ALA A 54 21.72 -12.95 1.20
CA ALA A 54 20.33 -12.74 1.62
C ALA A 54 19.36 -12.76 0.43
N VAL A 55 19.83 -12.34 -0.75
CA VAL A 55 19.11 -12.47 -2.01
C VAL A 55 19.99 -13.16 -3.07
N ALA A 56 19.34 -13.82 -4.02
CA ALA A 56 19.99 -14.33 -5.23
C ALA A 56 19.87 -13.33 -6.38
N ILE A 57 20.94 -13.23 -7.16
CA ILE A 57 21.02 -12.32 -8.31
C ILE A 57 21.74 -13.06 -9.42
N PHE A 58 21.15 -13.02 -10.61
CA PHE A 58 21.77 -13.54 -11.83
C PHE A 58 21.25 -12.71 -13.00
N GLN A 59 22.05 -12.65 -14.06
CA GLN A 59 21.66 -12.05 -15.32
C GLN A 59 21.42 -13.16 -16.33
N VAL A 60 20.26 -13.10 -17.00
CA VAL A 60 19.96 -14.02 -18.10
C VAL A 60 20.79 -13.64 -19.32
N ASP A 61 21.35 -14.61 -20.02
CA ASP A 61 22.25 -14.39 -21.16
C ASP A 61 21.83 -15.15 -22.42
N VAL A 62 20.96 -16.15 -22.27
CA VAL A 62 20.38 -16.94 -23.35
C VAL A 62 18.88 -17.10 -23.13
N GLU A 63 18.09 -17.05 -24.22
CA GLU A 63 16.66 -17.37 -24.16
C GLU A 63 16.42 -18.77 -23.60
N GLY A 64 15.46 -18.91 -22.69
CA GLY A 64 15.13 -20.20 -22.10
C GLY A 64 14.65 -20.10 -20.66
N GLN A 65 14.53 -21.27 -20.05
CA GLN A 65 14.07 -21.44 -18.68
C GLN A 65 15.25 -21.45 -17.72
N TYR A 66 15.16 -20.63 -16.66
CA TYR A 66 16.06 -20.58 -15.53
C TYR A 66 15.28 -20.96 -14.28
N ASP A 67 15.70 -22.00 -13.56
CA ASP A 67 15.09 -22.38 -12.29
C ASP A 67 15.99 -21.97 -11.14
N LEU A 68 15.52 -20.98 -10.35
CA LEU A 68 16.16 -20.51 -9.13
C LEU A 68 15.53 -21.23 -7.94
N VAL A 69 16.35 -21.89 -7.13
CA VAL A 69 15.90 -22.60 -5.92
C VAL A 69 16.45 -21.89 -4.70
N LEU A 70 15.58 -21.59 -3.73
CA LEU A 70 15.95 -21.17 -2.38
C LEU A 70 15.70 -22.32 -1.41
N THR A 71 16.71 -22.61 -0.61
CA THR A 71 16.60 -23.40 0.62
C THR A 71 16.80 -22.47 1.80
N ALA A 72 15.76 -22.30 2.62
CA ALA A 72 15.82 -21.52 3.84
C ALA A 72 15.90 -22.46 5.05
N THR A 73 16.84 -22.17 5.96
CA THR A 73 17.07 -22.96 7.17
C THR A 73 16.95 -22.06 8.39
N ASP A 74 16.09 -22.44 9.35
CA ASP A 74 15.92 -21.68 10.60
C ASP A 74 17.03 -21.99 11.63
N ALA A 75 16.99 -21.30 12.78
CA ALA A 75 17.95 -21.48 13.87
C ALA A 75 17.89 -22.85 14.56
N GLU A 76 16.87 -23.67 14.28
CA GLU A 76 16.67 -25.02 14.81
C GLU A 76 17.07 -26.10 13.79
N ASP A 77 17.71 -25.71 12.68
CA ASP A 77 18.11 -26.57 11.55
C ASP A 77 16.91 -27.16 10.76
N ASN A 78 15.72 -26.58 10.86
CA ASN A 78 14.60 -26.96 9.98
C ASN A 78 14.74 -26.28 8.62
N THR A 79 14.56 -27.05 7.55
CA THR A 79 14.74 -26.56 6.17
C THR A 79 13.43 -26.57 5.38
N ALA A 80 13.21 -25.52 4.58
CA ALA A 80 12.16 -25.47 3.57
C ALA A 80 12.73 -24.99 2.22
N GLU A 81 12.19 -25.53 1.12
CA GLU A 81 12.64 -25.20 -0.24
C GLU A 81 11.51 -24.58 -1.06
N THR A 82 11.85 -23.66 -1.95
CA THR A 82 10.95 -23.15 -2.98
C THR A 82 11.71 -22.90 -4.28
N THR A 83 11.03 -23.04 -5.41
CA THR A 83 11.59 -22.83 -6.76
C THR A 83 10.83 -21.73 -7.48
N TRP A 84 11.58 -20.83 -8.12
CA TRP A 84 11.06 -19.88 -9.09
C TRP A 84 11.59 -20.22 -10.48
N THR A 85 10.67 -20.22 -11.44
CA THR A 85 10.99 -20.39 -12.84
C THR A 85 10.92 -19.04 -13.54
N VAL A 86 12.03 -18.62 -14.14
CA VAL A 86 12.16 -17.39 -14.93
C VAL A 86 12.34 -17.78 -16.39
N PHE A 87 11.55 -17.16 -17.27
CA PHE A 87 11.66 -17.36 -18.72
C PHE A 87 12.30 -16.13 -19.35
N ALA A 88 13.53 -16.27 -19.84
CA ALA A 88 14.20 -15.25 -20.63
C ALA A 88 13.70 -15.32 -22.09
N SER A 89 13.28 -14.19 -22.63
CA SER A 89 12.77 -14.07 -24.00
C SER A 89 12.91 -12.65 -24.54
N THR A 90 12.29 -12.37 -25.69
CA THR A 90 12.34 -11.11 -26.43
C THR A 90 11.03 -10.34 -26.33
N TYR A 91 11.13 -9.01 -26.39
CA TYR A 91 10.00 -8.10 -26.36
C TYR A 91 9.23 -8.13 -27.68
N ILE A 92 7.90 -8.04 -27.61
CA ILE A 92 7.00 -8.14 -28.77
C ILE A 92 6.14 -6.90 -28.99
N GLY A 93 5.92 -6.09 -27.96
CA GLY A 93 5.05 -4.94 -27.94
C GLY A 93 3.58 -5.27 -27.71
N VAL A 94 2.82 -4.26 -27.28
CA VAL A 94 1.37 -4.33 -27.09
C VAL A 94 0.59 -4.33 -28.42
N GLY A 95 1.15 -3.70 -29.46
CA GLY A 95 0.48 -3.44 -30.74
C GLY A 95 -0.62 -2.37 -30.64
N GLY A 96 -0.95 -1.71 -31.76
CA GLY A 96 -2.01 -0.68 -31.78
C GLY A 96 -1.55 0.77 -31.69
N LEU A 97 -0.36 1.02 -31.13
CA LEU A 97 0.15 2.37 -30.84
C LEU A 97 0.36 3.24 -32.08
N THR A 98 0.74 2.65 -33.21
CA THR A 98 1.06 3.35 -34.46
C THR A 98 -0.16 3.52 -35.39
N GLY A 99 -1.37 3.28 -34.88
CA GLY A 99 -2.61 3.28 -35.68
C GLY A 99 -2.80 2.01 -36.52
N VAL A 100 -1.90 1.04 -36.42
CA VAL A 100 -2.03 -0.30 -37.00
C VAL A 100 -2.61 -1.24 -35.95
N ALA A 101 -3.68 -1.97 -36.29
CA ALA A 101 -4.30 -2.92 -35.37
C ALA A 101 -3.29 -3.98 -34.89
N PRO A 102 -3.34 -4.39 -33.60
CA PRO A 102 -2.46 -5.42 -33.08
C PRO A 102 -2.50 -6.70 -33.92
N ALA A 103 -1.35 -7.31 -34.14
CA ALA A 103 -1.21 -8.58 -34.84
C ALA A 103 -0.24 -9.51 -34.09
N MET A 104 -0.39 -10.83 -34.26
CA MET A 104 0.54 -11.79 -33.66
C MET A 104 2.00 -11.43 -34.03
N PRO A 105 2.93 -11.39 -33.06
CA PRO A 105 2.80 -11.90 -31.68
C PRO A 105 2.29 -10.90 -30.62
N GLU A 106 1.94 -9.66 -30.95
CA GLU A 106 1.68 -8.57 -29.98
C GLU A 106 0.55 -8.86 -28.96
N CYS A 107 0.73 -8.35 -27.72
CA CYS A 107 -0.16 -8.66 -26.58
C CYS A 107 -1.64 -8.33 -26.85
N GLY A 108 -1.91 -7.18 -27.48
CA GLY A 108 -3.24 -6.68 -27.78
C GLY A 108 -4.04 -7.54 -28.77
N THR A 109 -3.38 -8.50 -29.43
CA THR A 109 -4.04 -9.47 -30.32
C THR A 109 -4.95 -10.42 -29.54
N CYS A 110 -4.51 -10.88 -28.36
CA CYS A 110 -5.25 -11.81 -27.50
C CYS A 110 -5.88 -11.10 -26.28
N HIS A 111 -5.21 -10.09 -25.72
CA HIS A 111 -5.62 -9.36 -24.52
C HIS A 111 -6.21 -7.98 -24.85
N ALA A 112 -7.11 -7.94 -25.84
CA ALA A 112 -7.61 -6.68 -26.39
C ALA A 112 -8.37 -5.80 -25.38
N ASP A 113 -9.06 -6.40 -24.41
CA ASP A 113 -9.81 -5.63 -23.40
C ASP A 113 -8.87 -4.97 -22.38
N GLN A 114 -7.86 -5.70 -21.91
CA GLN A 114 -6.81 -5.15 -21.04
C GLN A 114 -6.02 -4.06 -21.75
N ALA A 115 -5.62 -4.28 -23.01
CA ALA A 115 -4.94 -3.27 -23.80
C ALA A 115 -5.80 -2.00 -23.95
N ARG A 116 -7.11 -2.15 -24.23
CA ARG A 116 -8.04 -1.02 -24.34
C ARG A 116 -8.16 -0.20 -23.05
N ALA A 117 -8.21 -0.88 -21.91
CA ALA A 117 -8.28 -0.21 -20.61
C ALA A 117 -6.93 0.47 -20.27
N TRP A 118 -5.81 -0.19 -20.54
CA TRP A 118 -4.46 0.37 -20.36
C TRP A 118 -4.23 1.63 -21.20
N TYR A 119 -4.77 1.72 -22.43
CA TYR A 119 -4.66 2.91 -23.26
C TYR A 119 -5.20 4.20 -22.62
N ALA A 120 -6.06 4.10 -21.60
CA ALA A 120 -6.56 5.25 -20.85
C ALA A 120 -5.63 5.69 -19.70
N THR A 121 -4.57 4.95 -19.42
CA THR A 121 -3.65 5.21 -18.30
C THR A 121 -2.54 6.19 -18.69
N GLY A 122 -1.91 6.82 -17.69
CA GLY A 122 -0.74 7.67 -17.92
C GLY A 122 0.47 6.92 -18.49
N HIS A 123 0.60 5.62 -18.16
CA HIS A 123 1.65 4.76 -18.69
C HIS A 123 1.60 4.61 -20.21
N ALA A 124 0.40 4.57 -20.80
CA ALA A 124 0.20 4.39 -22.23
C ALA A 124 0.58 5.61 -23.09
N SER A 125 0.92 6.74 -22.47
CA SER A 125 1.21 8.00 -23.17
C SER A 125 2.45 8.73 -22.66
N MET A 126 3.18 8.18 -21.67
CA MET A 126 4.27 8.91 -20.99
C MET A 126 5.37 9.37 -21.95
N PHE A 127 5.89 8.49 -22.79
CA PHE A 127 6.95 8.85 -23.73
C PHE A 127 6.44 9.80 -24.81
N VAL A 128 5.23 9.57 -25.32
CA VAL A 128 4.60 10.43 -26.34
C VAL A 128 4.50 11.87 -25.84
N ARG A 129 3.88 12.06 -24.67
CA ARG A 129 3.77 13.37 -24.00
C ARG A 129 5.15 13.99 -23.74
N GLY A 130 6.13 13.17 -23.36
CA GLY A 130 7.50 13.58 -23.15
C GLY A 130 8.15 14.14 -24.41
N ILE A 131 8.16 13.39 -25.51
CA ILE A 131 8.79 13.85 -26.76
C ILE A 131 8.01 15.00 -27.43
N GLU A 132 6.73 15.15 -27.12
CA GLU A 132 5.89 16.27 -27.58
C GLU A 132 6.11 17.55 -26.76
N GLY A 133 6.85 17.48 -25.65
CA GLY A 133 7.18 18.63 -24.80
C GLY A 133 6.12 18.97 -23.74
N GLU A 134 5.11 18.12 -23.54
CA GLU A 134 4.06 18.36 -22.54
C GLU A 134 4.57 18.25 -21.09
N LEU A 135 5.68 17.54 -20.90
CA LEU A 135 6.28 17.30 -19.58
C LEU A 135 7.30 18.38 -19.17
N GLY A 136 7.57 19.34 -20.05
CA GLY A 136 8.51 20.44 -19.80
C GLY A 136 9.97 20.13 -20.16
N ASP A 137 10.83 21.13 -19.99
CA ASP A 137 12.20 21.16 -20.54
C ASP A 137 13.19 20.19 -19.87
N HIS A 138 12.78 19.54 -18.77
CA HIS A 138 13.62 18.55 -18.07
C HIS A 138 13.52 17.15 -18.69
N TYR A 139 12.56 16.91 -19.59
CA TYR A 139 12.42 15.63 -20.26
C TYR A 139 13.53 15.45 -21.30
N GLY A 140 14.32 14.39 -21.18
CA GLY A 140 15.49 14.17 -22.02
C GLY A 140 15.79 12.70 -22.32
N PRO A 141 16.93 12.42 -22.97
CA PRO A 141 17.34 11.07 -23.33
C PRO A 141 17.39 10.11 -22.14
N ASP A 142 17.82 10.57 -20.96
CA ASP A 142 17.92 9.72 -19.76
C ASP A 142 16.56 9.23 -19.26
N CYS A 143 15.46 9.89 -19.64
CA CYS A 143 14.10 9.52 -19.25
C CYS A 143 13.57 8.29 -20.00
N ILE A 144 14.14 7.96 -21.18
CA ILE A 144 13.58 6.90 -22.04
C ILE A 144 13.71 5.51 -21.40
N ARG A 145 14.67 5.32 -20.48
CA ARG A 145 14.86 4.07 -19.75
C ARG A 145 13.62 3.62 -18.98
N CYS A 146 12.88 4.58 -18.41
CA CYS A 146 11.67 4.31 -17.63
C CYS A 146 10.40 4.53 -18.44
N HIS A 147 10.48 5.26 -19.56
CA HIS A 147 9.30 5.69 -20.32
C HIS A 147 9.07 4.92 -21.62
N THR A 148 9.93 3.97 -21.96
CA THR A 148 9.77 3.08 -23.11
C THR A 148 9.75 1.61 -22.68
N THR A 149 9.45 0.71 -23.61
CA THR A 149 9.36 -0.71 -23.31
C THR A 149 10.60 -1.45 -23.80
N GLY A 150 11.22 -2.20 -22.88
CA GLY A 150 12.38 -3.05 -23.17
C GLY A 150 13.69 -2.30 -23.37
N TYR A 151 13.80 -1.05 -22.93
CA TYR A 151 15.06 -0.32 -22.99
C TYR A 151 16.12 -0.98 -22.10
N ASP A 152 17.26 -1.33 -22.69
CA ASP A 152 18.48 -1.72 -21.99
C ASP A 152 19.65 -0.79 -22.38
N ALA A 153 20.53 -0.50 -21.43
CA ALA A 153 21.73 0.31 -21.69
C ALA A 153 22.92 -0.55 -22.14
N LEU A 154 22.86 -1.87 -21.93
CA LEU A 154 23.90 -2.83 -22.28
C LEU A 154 23.82 -3.19 -23.77
N PRO A 155 24.82 -2.87 -24.60
CA PRO A 155 24.76 -3.15 -26.04
C PRO A 155 24.63 -4.63 -26.42
N GLU A 156 24.99 -5.53 -25.51
CA GLU A 156 24.86 -6.98 -25.65
C GLU A 156 23.44 -7.51 -25.37
N ALA A 157 22.57 -6.71 -24.77
CA ALA A 157 21.20 -7.08 -24.41
C ALA A 157 20.26 -7.02 -25.62
N VAL A 158 20.55 -7.83 -26.65
CA VAL A 158 19.74 -7.90 -27.87
C VAL A 158 18.46 -8.68 -27.62
N ASN A 159 17.43 -7.99 -27.15
CA ASN A 159 16.17 -8.52 -26.65
C ASN A 159 14.92 -8.01 -27.42
N ASN A 160 15.12 -7.26 -28.52
CA ASN A 160 14.09 -6.64 -29.35
C ASN A 160 13.31 -5.49 -28.67
N GLY A 161 13.91 -4.88 -27.65
CA GLY A 161 13.42 -3.72 -26.93
C GLY A 161 13.51 -2.41 -27.71
N PHE A 162 13.19 -1.30 -27.03
CA PHE A 162 13.20 0.02 -27.65
C PHE A 162 14.59 0.43 -28.17
N ASP A 163 15.63 0.21 -27.38
CA ASP A 163 17.02 0.57 -27.70
C ASP A 163 17.55 -0.22 -28.90
N ASP A 164 17.29 -1.53 -28.97
CA ASP A 164 17.64 -2.38 -30.11
C ASP A 164 17.02 -1.86 -31.41
N ARG A 165 15.70 -1.58 -31.40
CA ARG A 165 14.99 -1.10 -32.58
C ARG A 165 15.42 0.31 -32.96
N ALA A 166 15.69 1.16 -31.98
CA ALA A 166 16.22 2.50 -32.21
C ALA A 166 17.61 2.44 -32.86
N ALA A 167 18.50 1.58 -32.36
CA ALA A 167 19.83 1.37 -32.91
C ALA A 167 19.79 0.81 -34.34
N GLU A 168 18.94 -0.20 -34.60
CA GLU A 168 18.77 -0.79 -35.92
C GLU A 168 18.25 0.24 -36.94
N ALA A 169 17.27 1.05 -36.53
CA ALA A 169 16.65 2.05 -37.41
C ALA A 169 17.47 3.35 -37.53
N GLY A 170 18.51 3.53 -36.70
CA GLY A 170 19.27 4.77 -36.62
C GLY A 170 18.48 5.95 -36.05
N TRP A 171 17.49 5.66 -35.19
CA TRP A 171 16.73 6.70 -34.50
C TRP A 171 17.58 7.38 -33.43
N THR A 172 17.35 8.67 -33.23
CA THR A 172 17.99 9.45 -32.17
C THR A 172 16.96 10.32 -31.48
N PHE A 173 17.17 10.59 -30.20
CA PHE A 173 16.28 11.44 -29.43
C PHE A 173 16.15 12.83 -30.07
N PRO A 174 14.94 13.41 -30.19
CA PRO A 174 14.75 14.71 -30.84
C PRO A 174 15.53 15.83 -30.14
N ALA A 175 16.20 16.68 -30.93
CA ALA A 175 16.92 17.84 -30.40
C ALA A 175 15.98 18.94 -29.87
N GLU A 176 14.75 19.00 -30.39
CA GLU A 176 13.70 19.93 -29.95
C GLU A 176 12.42 19.15 -29.70
N LEU A 177 11.81 19.33 -28.51
CA LEU A 177 10.54 18.72 -28.14
C LEU A 177 9.38 19.57 -28.68
N ASN A 178 8.46 18.96 -29.43
CA ASN A 178 7.29 19.65 -29.98
C ASN A 178 6.19 18.68 -30.38
N GLU A 179 4.97 19.20 -30.52
CA GLU A 179 3.72 18.46 -30.82
C GLU A 179 3.74 17.56 -32.08
N ASN A 180 4.74 17.69 -32.97
CA ASN A 180 4.83 16.88 -34.19
C ASN A 180 5.81 15.70 -34.07
N ASN A 181 6.55 15.59 -32.95
CA ASN A 181 7.60 14.59 -32.80
C ASN A 181 7.06 13.16 -32.86
N TRP A 182 5.88 12.90 -32.27
CA TRP A 182 5.27 11.57 -32.32
C TRP A 182 4.81 11.21 -33.73
N GLU A 183 4.12 12.12 -34.43
CA GLU A 183 3.68 11.89 -35.81
C GLU A 183 4.87 11.59 -36.73
N ALA A 184 5.96 12.36 -36.61
CA ALA A 184 7.19 12.14 -37.35
C ALA A 184 7.82 10.77 -37.02
N MET A 185 7.88 10.41 -35.75
CA MET A 185 8.43 9.11 -35.32
C MET A 185 7.61 7.93 -35.86
N VAL A 186 6.28 8.00 -35.83
CA VAL A 186 5.41 6.96 -36.41
C VAL A 186 5.61 6.84 -37.92
N ALA A 187 5.78 7.96 -38.62
CA ALA A 187 5.96 7.98 -40.08
C ALA A 187 7.33 7.45 -40.52
N GLU A 188 8.40 7.83 -39.81
CA GLU A 188 9.79 7.53 -40.21
C GLU A 188 10.34 6.27 -39.54
N PHE A 189 9.92 5.99 -38.30
CA PHE A 189 10.44 4.93 -37.43
C PHE A 189 9.32 4.09 -36.78
N PRO A 190 8.36 3.54 -37.55
CA PRO A 190 7.19 2.85 -36.99
C PRO A 190 7.54 1.66 -36.08
N ASN A 191 8.65 0.96 -36.36
CA ASN A 191 9.09 -0.17 -35.53
C ASN A 191 9.60 0.27 -34.15
N VAL A 192 10.22 1.45 -34.07
CA VAL A 192 10.67 2.06 -32.81
C VAL A 192 9.48 2.62 -32.05
N ALA A 193 8.58 3.32 -32.75
CA ALA A 193 7.33 3.85 -32.21
C ALA A 193 6.46 2.74 -31.59
N ALA A 194 6.49 1.51 -32.13
CA ALA A 194 5.79 0.37 -31.58
C ALA A 194 6.24 -0.04 -30.17
N MET A 195 7.43 0.38 -29.72
CA MET A 195 7.98 0.12 -28.37
C MET A 195 7.93 1.37 -27.45
N ALA A 196 7.27 2.44 -27.90
CA ALA A 196 7.08 3.64 -27.10
C ALA A 196 6.17 3.39 -25.89
N ASN A 197 6.29 4.26 -24.87
CA ASN A 197 5.50 4.22 -23.63
C ASN A 197 5.81 3.01 -22.73
N ILE A 198 5.22 3.01 -21.53
CA ILE A 198 5.32 1.91 -20.56
C ILE A 198 4.22 0.90 -20.88
N GLN A 199 4.56 -0.14 -21.65
CA GLN A 199 3.60 -1.14 -22.13
C GLN A 199 3.45 -2.32 -21.17
N CYS A 200 2.66 -3.32 -21.59
CA CYS A 200 2.45 -4.56 -20.84
C CYS A 200 3.77 -5.19 -20.39
N GLU A 201 4.73 -5.30 -21.30
CA GLU A 201 6.00 -5.99 -21.06
C GLU A 201 6.97 -5.17 -20.20
N SER A 202 6.71 -3.88 -19.95
CA SER A 202 7.44 -3.15 -18.91
C SER A 202 7.16 -3.76 -17.53
N CYS A 203 5.95 -4.25 -17.26
CA CYS A 203 5.60 -4.87 -15.97
C CYS A 203 5.65 -6.40 -15.99
N HIS A 204 5.27 -7.00 -17.13
CA HIS A 204 5.13 -8.44 -17.30
C HIS A 204 6.40 -9.12 -17.84
N GLY A 205 7.42 -8.34 -18.21
CA GLY A 205 8.62 -8.83 -18.87
C GLY A 205 8.38 -9.24 -20.34
N PRO A 206 9.43 -9.74 -21.02
CA PRO A 206 9.38 -10.08 -22.44
C PRO A 206 8.40 -11.23 -22.76
N GLY A 207 7.47 -11.02 -23.69
CA GLY A 207 6.37 -11.94 -24.02
C GLY A 207 6.60 -12.89 -25.18
N GLY A 208 7.78 -12.91 -25.81
CA GLY A 208 8.08 -13.78 -26.96
C GLY A 208 7.82 -15.28 -26.69
N ALA A 209 8.27 -15.79 -25.54
CA ALA A 209 8.08 -17.18 -25.14
C ALA A 209 6.59 -17.48 -24.88
N HIS A 210 5.91 -16.62 -24.13
CA HIS A 210 4.48 -16.71 -23.86
C HIS A 210 3.64 -16.83 -25.14
N THR A 211 3.95 -16.00 -26.13
CA THR A 211 3.17 -15.92 -27.38
C THR A 211 3.56 -17.00 -28.39
N SER A 212 4.79 -17.50 -28.35
CA SER A 212 5.18 -18.63 -29.21
C SER A 212 4.62 -19.97 -28.70
N SER A 213 4.53 -20.15 -27.37
CA SER A 213 4.07 -21.40 -26.76
C SER A 213 2.61 -21.38 -26.29
N MET A 214 1.94 -20.22 -26.30
CA MET A 214 0.61 -20.01 -25.72
C MET A 214 0.53 -20.44 -24.25
N ASN A 215 1.56 -20.09 -23.46
CA ASN A 215 1.69 -20.55 -22.08
C ASN A 215 1.69 -19.38 -21.08
N PRO A 216 0.67 -19.24 -20.20
CA PRO A 216 0.61 -18.15 -19.22
C PRO A 216 1.67 -18.24 -18.12
N GLN A 217 2.37 -19.37 -17.96
CA GLN A 217 3.51 -19.48 -17.05
C GLN A 217 4.79 -18.83 -17.62
N MET A 218 4.82 -18.51 -18.92
CA MET A 218 5.99 -17.93 -19.60
C MET A 218 5.91 -16.40 -19.75
N ILE A 219 5.11 -15.75 -18.90
CA ILE A 219 5.01 -14.30 -18.78
C ILE A 219 4.97 -13.94 -17.30
N GLY A 220 5.57 -12.82 -16.91
CA GLY A 220 5.54 -12.34 -15.55
C GLY A 220 4.10 -12.12 -15.09
N GLY A 221 3.76 -12.65 -13.93
CA GLY A 221 2.48 -12.42 -13.26
C GLY A 221 2.74 -12.30 -11.76
N GLY A 222 2.27 -11.23 -11.14
CA GLY A 222 2.56 -10.99 -9.73
C GLY A 222 2.19 -9.60 -9.26
N LEU A 223 2.40 -9.39 -7.97
CA LEU A 223 2.08 -8.16 -7.27
C LEU A 223 3.30 -7.64 -6.49
N SER A 224 4.51 -8.07 -6.87
CA SER A 224 5.75 -7.57 -6.29
C SER A 224 5.86 -6.05 -6.48
N TYR A 225 6.20 -5.32 -5.43
CA TYR A 225 6.41 -3.87 -5.54
C TYR A 225 7.60 -3.52 -6.46
N GLY A 226 8.57 -4.45 -6.60
CA GLY A 226 9.72 -4.29 -7.49
C GLY A 226 9.35 -4.02 -8.95
N VAL A 227 8.18 -4.52 -9.40
CA VAL A 227 7.64 -4.25 -10.73
C VAL A 227 7.33 -2.77 -10.94
N CYS A 228 6.95 -2.06 -9.87
CA CYS A 228 6.73 -0.62 -9.91
C CYS A 228 8.03 0.14 -9.63
N ALA A 229 8.84 -0.39 -8.70
CA ALA A 229 10.06 0.27 -8.25
C ALA A 229 11.10 0.42 -9.36
N GLN A 230 11.09 -0.42 -10.41
CA GLN A 230 11.98 -0.29 -11.59
C GLN A 230 12.01 1.11 -12.22
N CYS A 231 10.93 1.86 -12.11
CA CYS A 231 10.86 3.24 -12.58
C CYS A 231 10.59 4.24 -11.45
N HIS A 232 9.89 3.82 -10.39
CA HIS A 232 9.45 4.73 -9.33
C HIS A 232 10.44 4.83 -8.16
N ALA A 233 11.55 4.10 -8.16
CA ALA A 233 12.62 4.17 -7.16
C ALA A 233 13.90 4.79 -7.76
N GLU A 234 13.88 6.10 -7.96
CA GLU A 234 15.02 6.90 -8.40
C GLU A 234 15.20 8.09 -7.45
N GLY A 235 15.97 7.90 -6.38
CA GLY A 235 16.32 9.00 -5.48
C GLY A 235 17.14 10.08 -6.19
N PRO A 236 16.94 11.38 -5.87
CA PRO A 236 15.99 11.93 -4.90
C PRO A 236 14.59 12.24 -5.48
N TYR A 237 14.34 12.02 -6.77
CA TYR A 237 13.17 12.58 -7.47
C TYR A 237 11.93 11.66 -7.45
N HIS A 238 12.13 10.35 -7.32
CA HIS A 238 11.10 9.32 -7.33
C HIS A 238 11.33 8.36 -6.15
N THR A 239 10.60 8.56 -5.07
CA THR A 239 10.87 7.93 -3.75
C THR A 239 9.67 7.14 -3.21
N VAL A 240 8.59 7.01 -3.98
CA VAL A 240 7.35 6.35 -3.54
C VAL A 240 7.58 4.91 -3.03
N PRO A 241 8.39 4.06 -3.71
CA PRO A 241 8.73 2.73 -3.18
C PRO A 241 9.50 2.79 -1.86
N GLN A 242 10.43 3.73 -1.70
CA GLN A 242 11.18 3.93 -0.46
C GLN A 242 10.26 4.35 0.69
N GLN A 243 9.33 5.28 0.43
CA GLN A 243 8.28 5.63 1.40
C GLN A 243 7.42 4.41 1.76
N TRP A 244 7.01 3.62 0.77
CA TRP A 244 6.21 2.42 1.00
C TRP A 244 6.95 1.38 1.85
N GLU A 245 8.26 1.19 1.64
CA GLU A 245 9.06 0.25 2.43
C GLU A 245 9.10 0.59 3.92
N LEU A 246 8.94 1.87 4.28
CA LEU A 246 8.82 2.33 5.67
C LEU A 246 7.40 2.14 6.24
N SER A 247 6.42 1.81 5.41
CA SER A 247 5.04 1.61 5.86
C SER A 247 4.85 0.25 6.54
N ALA A 248 3.87 0.17 7.44
CA ALA A 248 3.43 -1.11 8.00
C ALA A 248 2.93 -2.09 6.92
N HIS A 249 2.46 -1.58 5.77
CA HIS A 249 2.02 -2.37 4.62
C HIS A 249 3.15 -3.14 3.94
N ALA A 250 4.42 -2.72 4.09
CA ALA A 250 5.58 -3.42 3.55
C ALA A 250 6.21 -4.42 4.54
N THR A 251 5.75 -4.48 5.78
CA THR A 251 6.42 -5.23 6.86
C THR A 251 6.25 -6.74 6.68
N LYS A 252 7.16 -7.38 5.95
CA LYS A 252 7.09 -8.79 5.53
C LYS A 252 6.87 -9.79 6.68
N ASN A 253 7.40 -9.50 7.87
CA ASN A 253 7.32 -10.36 9.05
C ASN A 253 6.20 -9.96 10.02
N ALA A 254 5.41 -8.93 9.69
CA ALA A 254 4.28 -8.56 10.51
C ALA A 254 3.30 -9.73 10.57
N ARG A 255 2.85 -10.06 11.80
CA ARG A 255 1.88 -11.13 12.04
C ARG A 255 0.71 -11.02 11.07
N ALA A 256 0.22 -9.80 10.86
CA ALA A 256 -0.87 -9.48 9.94
C ALA A 256 -0.77 -10.10 8.53
N PHE A 257 0.41 -10.40 7.98
CA PHE A 257 0.52 -10.93 6.63
C PHE A 257 0.80 -12.43 6.56
N TRP A 258 1.41 -13.02 7.59
CA TRP A 258 1.60 -14.48 7.66
C TRP A 258 0.52 -15.19 8.50
N TYR A 259 -0.31 -14.44 9.22
CA TYR A 259 -1.51 -14.91 9.91
C TYR A 259 -2.49 -13.76 10.17
N PRO A 260 -3.79 -13.86 9.82
CA PRO A 260 -4.53 -15.07 9.44
C PRO A 260 -4.75 -15.19 7.92
N ILE A 261 -3.94 -16.01 7.24
CA ILE A 261 -4.04 -16.31 5.81
C ILE A 261 -4.27 -17.80 5.57
N GLY A 262 -4.65 -18.20 4.35
CA GLY A 262 -5.01 -19.57 3.99
C GLY A 262 -6.53 -19.81 3.90
N GLU A 263 -6.92 -20.97 3.37
CA GLU A 263 -8.33 -21.31 3.05
C GLU A 263 -9.27 -21.24 4.26
N GLU A 264 -8.78 -21.52 5.47
CA GLU A 264 -9.57 -21.45 6.72
C GLU A 264 -9.80 -20.00 7.21
N HIS A 265 -9.21 -19.01 6.54
CA HIS A 265 -9.22 -17.60 6.93
C HIS A 265 -9.73 -16.68 5.82
N ALA A 266 -10.59 -17.20 4.94
CA ALA A 266 -11.13 -16.47 3.78
C ALA A 266 -11.65 -15.04 4.11
N GLU A 267 -12.41 -14.89 5.20
CA GLU A 267 -12.94 -13.59 5.64
C GLU A 267 -11.89 -12.56 6.09
N CYS A 268 -10.65 -13.01 6.33
CA CYS A 268 -9.53 -12.19 6.75
C CYS A 268 -8.61 -11.82 5.59
N VAL A 269 -8.51 -12.67 4.55
CA VAL A 269 -7.57 -12.45 3.44
C VAL A 269 -7.90 -11.21 2.62
N ARG A 270 -9.16 -10.75 2.61
CA ARG A 270 -9.57 -9.47 2.00
C ARG A 270 -8.79 -8.24 2.51
N CYS A 271 -8.17 -8.32 3.69
CA CYS A 271 -7.32 -7.24 4.23
C CYS A 271 -5.89 -7.69 4.51
N HIS A 272 -5.67 -8.99 4.70
CA HIS A 272 -4.40 -9.57 5.13
C HIS A 272 -3.60 -10.28 4.02
N SER A 273 -4.14 -10.31 2.79
CA SER A 273 -3.44 -10.73 1.57
C SER A 273 -3.72 -9.72 0.46
N GLY A 274 -2.67 -9.21 -0.19
CA GLY A 274 -2.84 -8.28 -1.32
C GLY A 274 -3.67 -8.85 -2.47
N ALA A 275 -3.47 -10.13 -2.81
CA ALA A 275 -4.25 -10.85 -3.81
C ALA A 275 -5.71 -11.02 -3.37
N GLY A 276 -5.92 -11.41 -2.11
CA GLY A 276 -7.26 -11.54 -1.52
C GLY A 276 -8.04 -10.22 -1.51
N TYR A 277 -7.39 -9.09 -1.22
CA TYR A 277 -7.99 -7.76 -1.34
C TYR A 277 -8.46 -7.47 -2.77
N ILE A 278 -7.60 -7.70 -3.77
CA ILE A 278 -7.94 -7.45 -5.18
C ILE A 278 -9.15 -8.29 -5.60
N ASP A 279 -9.18 -9.56 -5.19
CA ASP A 279 -10.28 -10.47 -5.49
C ASP A 279 -11.58 -9.99 -4.81
N PHE A 280 -11.50 -9.59 -3.53
CA PHE A 280 -12.62 -9.04 -2.77
C PHE A 280 -13.23 -7.80 -3.43
N VAL A 281 -12.42 -6.78 -3.76
CA VAL A 281 -12.93 -5.54 -4.38
C VAL A 281 -13.37 -5.75 -5.83
N SER A 282 -12.94 -6.84 -6.47
CA SER A 282 -13.44 -7.29 -7.77
C SER A 282 -14.77 -8.07 -7.67
N GLY A 283 -15.27 -8.30 -6.46
CA GLY A 283 -16.56 -8.93 -6.19
C GLY A 283 -16.55 -10.46 -6.13
N LEU A 284 -15.37 -11.08 -5.96
CA LEU A 284 -15.26 -12.53 -5.78
C LEU A 284 -15.75 -12.95 -4.39
N SER A 285 -16.38 -14.11 -4.29
CA SER A 285 -16.80 -14.65 -2.99
C SER A 285 -15.59 -15.02 -2.13
N ALA A 286 -15.79 -15.13 -0.81
CA ALA A 286 -14.70 -15.47 0.11
C ALA A 286 -13.98 -16.79 -0.29
N GLU A 287 -14.72 -17.76 -0.82
CA GLU A 287 -14.18 -19.05 -1.26
C GLU A 287 -13.38 -18.99 -2.56
N GLU A 288 -13.58 -17.94 -3.37
CA GLU A 288 -12.87 -17.72 -4.64
C GLU A 288 -11.63 -16.83 -4.47
N GLN A 289 -11.52 -16.14 -3.34
CA GLN A 289 -10.41 -15.24 -3.04
C GLN A 289 -9.11 -16.02 -2.82
N ARG A 290 -8.03 -15.51 -3.41
CA ARG A 290 -6.67 -15.97 -3.15
C ARG A 290 -6.29 -15.74 -1.69
N THR A 291 -5.65 -16.74 -1.11
CA THR A 291 -5.37 -16.79 0.33
C THR A 291 -3.89 -16.85 0.67
N GLU A 292 -3.02 -16.77 -0.34
CA GLU A 292 -1.58 -16.86 -0.18
C GLU A 292 -1.01 -15.62 0.52
N TYR A 293 0.14 -15.81 1.17
CA TYR A 293 0.92 -14.73 1.73
C TYR A 293 1.24 -13.68 0.67
N GLN A 294 0.86 -12.44 0.95
CA GLN A 294 1.30 -11.27 0.21
C GLN A 294 1.09 -10.01 1.04
N VAL A 295 2.13 -9.20 1.18
CA VAL A 295 2.03 -7.86 1.77
C VAL A 295 1.21 -6.91 0.85
N ILE A 296 0.82 -5.75 1.38
CA ILE A 296 0.02 -4.77 0.63
C ILE A 296 0.95 -3.91 -0.21
N THR A 297 1.12 -4.23 -1.49
CA THR A 297 2.00 -3.52 -2.45
C THR A 297 1.25 -2.49 -3.29
N CYS A 298 1.95 -1.76 -4.15
CA CYS A 298 1.39 -0.71 -5.01
C CYS A 298 0.15 -1.18 -5.80
N ALA A 299 0.24 -2.36 -6.42
CA ALA A 299 -0.81 -2.92 -7.27
C ALA A 299 -2.07 -3.39 -6.50
N VAL A 300 -1.99 -3.44 -5.16
CA VAL A 300 -3.14 -3.73 -4.30
C VAL A 300 -4.10 -2.54 -4.28
N CYS A 301 -3.59 -1.32 -4.14
CA CYS A 301 -4.41 -0.10 -4.19
C CYS A 301 -4.63 0.40 -5.62
N HIS A 302 -3.60 0.36 -6.47
CA HIS A 302 -3.62 0.89 -7.83
C HIS A 302 -3.82 -0.23 -8.86
N ASP A 303 -4.78 -0.06 -9.78
CA ASP A 303 -4.97 -0.96 -10.91
C ASP A 303 -4.13 -0.51 -12.12
N PRO A 304 -3.01 -1.20 -12.44
CA PRO A 304 -2.14 -0.79 -13.54
C PRO A 304 -2.81 -0.87 -14.92
N HIS A 305 -3.98 -1.53 -15.03
CA HIS A 305 -4.70 -1.72 -16.27
C HIS A 305 -5.94 -0.83 -16.42
N ASN A 306 -6.30 -0.04 -15.42
CA ASN A 306 -7.59 0.66 -15.42
C ASN A 306 -7.50 2.07 -14.82
N ALA A 307 -7.88 3.07 -15.62
CA ALA A 307 -7.94 4.48 -15.22
C ALA A 307 -9.36 4.99 -14.94
N ALA A 308 -10.32 4.10 -14.66
CA ALA A 308 -11.70 4.47 -14.36
C ALA A 308 -11.83 5.39 -13.14
N ASN A 309 -10.94 5.21 -12.16
CA ASN A 309 -10.89 6.03 -10.95
C ASN A 309 -9.62 6.91 -10.93
N PRO A 310 -9.67 8.09 -10.28
CA PRO A 310 -8.50 8.92 -10.04
C PRO A 310 -7.35 8.11 -9.41
N ASN A 311 -6.12 8.40 -9.84
CA ASN A 311 -4.90 7.69 -9.43
C ASN A 311 -4.98 6.16 -9.64
N GLN A 312 -5.88 5.68 -10.50
CA GLN A 312 -6.10 4.25 -10.77
C GLN A 312 -6.50 3.46 -9.51
N LEU A 313 -7.12 4.08 -8.51
CA LEU A 313 -7.54 3.37 -7.29
C LEU A 313 -8.61 2.31 -7.57
N ARG A 314 -8.48 1.12 -6.97
CA ARG A 314 -9.48 0.05 -7.12
C ARG A 314 -10.83 0.39 -6.49
N THR A 315 -10.78 1.05 -5.34
CA THR A 315 -11.96 1.51 -4.59
C THR A 315 -11.91 3.01 -4.42
N PHE A 316 -12.92 3.73 -4.90
CA PHE A 316 -12.96 5.18 -4.87
C PHE A 316 -14.39 5.64 -4.56
N ASP A 317 -14.49 6.71 -3.78
CA ASP A 317 -15.70 7.49 -3.47
C ASP A 317 -16.77 6.82 -2.59
N LEU A 318 -17.02 5.52 -2.77
CA LEU A 318 -18.05 4.77 -2.07
C LEU A 318 -17.49 3.53 -1.38
N VAL A 319 -17.88 3.33 -0.12
CA VAL A 319 -17.65 2.09 0.62
C VAL A 319 -18.81 1.80 1.57
N THR A 320 -19.23 0.54 1.65
CA THR A 320 -20.19 0.07 2.66
C THR A 320 -19.42 -0.59 3.79
N LEU A 321 -19.49 -0.02 4.98
CA LEU A 321 -18.88 -0.60 6.18
C LEU A 321 -19.63 -1.88 6.58
N PRO A 322 -18.99 -2.81 7.29
CA PRO A 322 -19.63 -4.06 7.73
C PRO A 322 -20.87 -3.85 8.61
N SER A 323 -20.99 -2.70 9.26
CA SER A 323 -22.19 -2.28 10.01
C SER A 323 -23.40 -1.95 9.12
N GLY A 324 -23.22 -1.90 7.80
CA GLY A 324 -24.21 -1.45 6.82
C GLY A 324 -24.21 0.06 6.57
N VAL A 325 -23.33 0.83 7.23
CA VAL A 325 -23.16 2.26 6.97
C VAL A 325 -22.55 2.46 5.59
N GLU A 326 -23.26 3.15 4.71
CA GLU A 326 -22.72 3.61 3.43
C GLU A 326 -21.99 4.94 3.61
N VAL A 327 -20.72 4.97 3.23
CA VAL A 327 -19.90 6.19 3.21
C VAL A 327 -19.78 6.64 1.76
N THR A 328 -20.49 7.71 1.42
CA THR A 328 -20.41 8.39 0.11
C THR A 328 -19.45 9.56 0.19
N ASP A 329 -19.01 10.06 -0.96
CA ASP A 329 -18.10 11.21 -1.07
C ASP A 329 -16.78 10.99 -0.30
N ALA A 330 -16.37 9.73 -0.11
CA ALA A 330 -15.16 9.37 0.60
C ALA A 330 -13.89 9.65 -0.22
N GLY A 331 -14.03 9.92 -1.53
CA GLY A 331 -12.92 10.07 -2.47
C GLY A 331 -11.90 8.92 -2.34
N PRO A 332 -10.60 9.20 -2.24
CA PRO A 332 -9.59 8.15 -2.13
C PRO A 332 -9.62 7.42 -0.77
N ALA A 333 -10.21 8.00 0.28
CA ALA A 333 -10.30 7.35 1.60
C ALA A 333 -11.16 6.07 1.58
N ALA A 334 -12.02 5.89 0.57
CA ALA A 334 -12.76 4.64 0.38
C ALA A 334 -11.83 3.42 0.31
N THR A 335 -10.65 3.55 -0.32
CA THR A 335 -9.63 2.49 -0.34
C THR A 335 -9.17 2.13 1.07
N CYS A 336 -8.88 3.12 1.91
CA CYS A 336 -8.44 2.91 3.30
C CYS A 336 -9.53 2.25 4.15
N MET A 337 -10.76 2.78 4.06
CA MET A 337 -11.91 2.33 4.84
C MET A 337 -12.34 0.89 4.52
N THR A 338 -11.99 0.38 3.34
CA THR A 338 -12.24 -1.02 2.94
C THR A 338 -11.59 -2.01 3.90
N CYS A 339 -10.41 -1.68 4.44
CA CYS A 339 -9.69 -2.53 5.40
C CYS A 339 -9.72 -1.98 6.82
N HIS A 340 -9.64 -0.66 7.00
CA HIS A 340 -9.56 -0.01 8.29
C HIS A 340 -10.94 0.26 8.91
N ASN A 341 -11.68 -0.81 9.16
CA ASN A 341 -13.00 -0.80 9.80
C ASN A 341 -13.14 -1.84 10.93
N ALA A 342 -14.25 -1.76 11.67
CA ALA A 342 -14.53 -2.60 12.84
C ALA A 342 -14.87 -4.06 12.51
N ARG A 343 -15.04 -4.43 11.23
CA ARG A 343 -15.45 -5.76 10.71
C ARG A 343 -16.84 -6.26 11.10
N VAL A 344 -17.44 -5.72 12.15
CA VAL A 344 -18.76 -6.10 12.66
C VAL A 344 -19.46 -4.85 13.21
N GLY A 345 -20.80 -4.84 13.21
CA GLY A 345 -21.60 -3.75 13.77
C GLY A 345 -21.86 -3.91 15.27
N ALA A 346 -21.86 -2.79 16.01
CA ALA A 346 -22.08 -2.78 17.46
C ALA A 346 -23.42 -3.38 17.87
N VAL A 347 -24.49 -2.99 17.19
CA VAL A 347 -25.86 -3.46 17.49
C VAL A 347 -25.98 -4.95 17.24
N GLU A 348 -25.46 -5.44 16.10
CA GLU A 348 -25.48 -6.87 15.78
C GLU A 348 -24.77 -7.70 16.85
N SER A 349 -23.58 -7.28 17.26
CA SER A 349 -22.80 -8.02 18.26
C SER A 349 -23.38 -7.94 19.66
N VAL A 350 -23.69 -6.73 20.15
CA VAL A 350 -24.15 -6.51 21.53
C VAL A 350 -25.57 -7.04 21.74
N ASP A 351 -26.53 -6.65 20.89
CA ASP A 351 -27.92 -7.09 21.04
C ASP A 351 -28.08 -8.56 20.69
N GLY A 352 -27.29 -9.05 19.72
CA GLY A 352 -27.19 -10.47 19.37
C GLY A 352 -26.76 -11.31 20.57
N ALA A 353 -25.72 -10.90 21.28
CA ALA A 353 -25.23 -11.59 22.48
C ALA A 353 -26.28 -11.62 23.61
N VAL A 354 -26.96 -10.50 23.88
CA VAL A 354 -28.04 -10.44 24.86
C VAL A 354 -29.23 -11.33 24.45
N GLY A 355 -29.48 -11.47 23.15
CA GLY A 355 -30.47 -12.37 22.57
C GLY A 355 -30.09 -13.86 22.61
N GLY A 356 -28.92 -14.21 23.14
CA GLY A 356 -28.39 -15.58 23.21
C GLY A 356 -27.52 -16.00 22.03
N GLY A 357 -27.12 -15.05 21.18
CA GLY A 357 -26.12 -15.24 20.12
C GLY A 357 -24.68 -15.12 20.61
N GLU A 358 -23.73 -15.20 19.67
CA GLU A 358 -22.30 -15.03 19.97
C GLU A 358 -21.93 -13.54 20.03
N PHE A 359 -21.09 -13.18 21.01
CA PHE A 359 -20.51 -11.85 21.12
C PHE A 359 -19.15 -11.80 20.40
N SER A 360 -18.91 -10.74 19.63
CA SER A 360 -17.61 -10.43 19.05
C SER A 360 -17.24 -8.97 19.33
N THR A 361 -15.98 -8.73 19.66
CA THR A 361 -15.51 -7.34 19.82
C THR A 361 -15.16 -6.74 18.45
N PRO A 362 -15.22 -5.41 18.31
CA PRO A 362 -14.78 -4.76 17.07
C PRO A 362 -13.31 -5.07 16.82
N HIS A 363 -12.95 -5.17 15.54
CA HIS A 363 -11.55 -5.24 15.16
C HIS A 363 -10.83 -3.95 15.58
N TYR A 364 -9.52 -4.03 15.86
CA TYR A 364 -8.74 -2.90 16.40
C TYR A 364 -8.64 -1.68 15.47
N SER A 365 -9.00 -1.83 14.20
CA SER A 365 -8.86 -0.79 13.19
C SER A 365 -10.19 -0.06 12.94
N THR A 366 -10.65 0.76 13.87
CA THR A 366 -11.95 1.45 13.82
C THR A 366 -11.92 2.82 13.13
N GLY A 367 -10.92 3.07 12.27
CA GLY A 367 -10.69 4.38 11.64
C GLY A 367 -11.87 4.87 10.82
N ALA A 368 -12.46 4.01 9.99
CA ALA A 368 -13.62 4.34 9.17
C ALA A 368 -14.83 4.75 10.03
N GLU A 369 -15.13 3.99 11.08
CA GLU A 369 -16.22 4.28 11.98
C GLU A 369 -15.99 5.59 12.76
N MET A 370 -14.77 5.85 13.24
CA MET A 370 -14.44 7.09 13.94
C MET A 370 -14.59 8.32 13.04
N MET A 371 -14.09 8.24 11.80
CA MET A 371 -14.20 9.34 10.83
C MET A 371 -15.65 9.60 10.40
N THR A 372 -16.52 8.60 10.51
CA THR A 372 -17.96 8.71 10.19
C THR A 372 -18.83 8.90 11.43
N ALA A 373 -18.25 9.03 12.62
CA ALA A 373 -18.95 9.10 13.91
C ALA A 373 -19.98 7.97 14.09
N SER A 374 -19.59 6.75 13.71
CA SER A 374 -20.40 5.54 13.77
C SER A 374 -19.70 4.44 14.57
N GLY A 375 -20.30 3.25 14.67
CA GLY A 375 -19.63 2.05 15.18
C GLY A 375 -19.52 1.89 16.71
N SER A 376 -19.74 2.93 17.53
CA SER A 376 -19.93 2.74 18.97
C SER A 376 -21.30 2.14 19.28
N TYR A 377 -21.41 1.40 20.39
CA TYR A 377 -22.70 1.04 20.97
C TYR A 377 -23.23 2.23 21.77
N THR A 378 -24.36 2.81 21.37
CA THR A 378 -24.83 4.09 21.94
C THR A 378 -26.10 3.96 22.79
N TRP A 379 -26.64 2.76 22.96
CA TRP A 379 -27.94 2.55 23.63
C TRP A 379 -29.09 3.40 23.03
N GLY A 380 -28.97 3.80 21.77
CA GLY A 380 -29.95 4.66 21.08
C GLY A 380 -29.75 6.17 21.33
N GLU A 381 -28.72 6.56 22.06
CA GLU A 381 -28.35 7.97 22.24
C GLU A 381 -27.59 8.49 21.02
N GLU A 382 -27.73 9.77 20.73
CA GLU A 382 -26.87 10.49 19.78
C GLU A 382 -25.59 10.94 20.49
N LEU A 383 -24.43 10.73 19.86
CA LEU A 383 -23.15 11.14 20.41
C LEU A 383 -22.61 12.37 19.65
N PRO A 384 -21.99 13.35 20.34
CA PRO A 384 -21.34 14.46 19.69
C PRO A 384 -20.12 14.00 18.89
N THR A 385 -19.81 14.75 17.83
CA THR A 385 -18.73 14.41 16.90
C THR A 385 -17.76 15.59 16.72
N SER A 386 -16.50 15.26 16.40
CA SER A 386 -15.41 16.19 16.14
C SER A 386 -15.31 16.48 14.63
N PRO A 387 -14.83 17.67 14.23
CA PRO A 387 -14.95 18.13 12.86
C PRO A 387 -14.12 17.40 11.81
N HIS A 388 -13.07 16.67 12.19
CA HIS A 388 -12.14 16.06 11.23
C HIS A 388 -12.82 15.18 10.18
N GLY A 389 -13.90 14.47 10.54
CA GLY A 389 -14.68 13.64 9.61
C GLY A 389 -15.27 14.39 8.41
N TRP A 390 -15.42 15.72 8.47
CA TRP A 390 -16.02 16.52 7.39
C TRP A 390 -15.27 17.81 7.03
N VAL A 391 -14.26 18.23 7.81
CA VAL A 391 -13.43 19.40 7.48
C VAL A 391 -12.10 19.04 6.82
N VAL A 392 -11.63 17.81 7.00
CA VAL A 392 -10.41 17.32 6.35
C VAL A 392 -10.80 16.83 4.96
N GLU A 393 -10.33 17.54 3.93
CA GLU A 393 -10.48 17.11 2.54
C GLU A 393 -9.80 15.76 2.32
N GLU A 394 -10.43 14.87 1.55
CA GLU A 394 -9.96 13.50 1.30
C GLU A 394 -9.76 12.63 2.56
N SER A 395 -10.28 13.07 3.72
CA SER A 395 -10.35 12.31 4.97
C SER A 395 -9.00 11.68 5.36
N CYS A 396 -8.86 10.35 5.28
CA CYS A 396 -7.65 9.62 5.64
C CYS A 396 -6.41 10.13 4.88
N VAL A 397 -6.55 10.38 3.57
CA VAL A 397 -5.44 10.77 2.69
C VAL A 397 -4.95 12.17 3.02
N GLY A 398 -5.86 13.08 3.38
CA GLY A 398 -5.53 14.45 3.75
C GLY A 398 -4.53 14.54 4.91
N CYS A 399 -4.57 13.60 5.85
CA CYS A 399 -3.60 13.51 6.95
C CYS A 399 -2.46 12.52 6.67
N HIS A 400 -2.80 11.24 6.45
CA HIS A 400 -1.80 10.16 6.42
C HIS A 400 -0.91 10.18 5.17
N MET A 401 -1.40 10.77 4.08
CA MET A 401 -0.62 10.96 2.85
C MET A 401 -0.28 12.43 2.60
N ALA A 402 -0.35 13.27 3.65
CA ALA A 402 0.13 14.65 3.56
C ALA A 402 1.59 14.68 3.10
N ALA A 403 2.00 15.79 2.49
CA ALA A 403 3.37 15.96 2.03
C ALA A 403 4.37 15.73 3.16
N SER A 404 5.49 15.09 2.83
CA SER A 404 6.62 14.94 3.73
C SER A 404 7.31 16.29 3.94
N PRO A 405 7.98 16.54 5.08
CA PRO A 405 8.88 17.68 5.24
C PRO A 405 9.84 17.78 4.05
N GLY A 406 10.12 19.01 3.58
CA GLY A 406 11.00 19.25 2.43
C GLY A 406 12.49 19.18 2.77
N VAL A 407 13.29 19.83 1.95
CA VAL A 407 14.72 20.08 2.19
C VAL A 407 14.93 21.54 2.63
N ASP A 408 15.99 21.81 3.40
CA ASP A 408 16.46 23.15 3.71
C ASP A 408 17.26 23.68 2.51
N ASP A 409 16.68 24.62 1.74
CA ASP A 409 17.33 25.32 0.63
C ASP A 409 18.41 26.24 1.19
N MET A 410 19.69 25.85 1.05
CA MET A 410 20.83 26.62 1.53
C MET A 410 21.12 27.89 0.70
N GLY A 411 20.27 28.21 -0.28
CA GLY A 411 20.17 29.52 -0.91
C GLY A 411 20.87 29.65 -2.26
N THR A 412 21.25 28.54 -2.90
CA THR A 412 21.66 28.51 -4.30
C THR A 412 20.53 27.94 -5.13
N ALA A 413 19.74 28.82 -5.75
CA ALA A 413 18.51 28.51 -6.50
C ALA A 413 18.64 27.47 -7.66
N ASP A 414 19.84 26.96 -7.92
CA ASP A 414 20.14 25.96 -8.96
C ASP A 414 21.19 24.92 -8.51
N ASP A 415 21.53 24.85 -7.20
CA ASP A 415 22.48 23.88 -6.66
C ASP A 415 21.86 23.18 -5.45
N ALA A 416 21.13 22.09 -5.71
CA ALA A 416 20.55 21.23 -4.68
C ALA A 416 21.58 20.29 -4.01
N SER A 417 22.89 20.46 -4.28
CA SER A 417 23.92 19.58 -3.72
C SER A 417 24.29 19.90 -2.27
N ASP A 418 23.91 21.08 -1.77
CA ASP A 418 24.07 21.48 -0.37
C ASP A 418 22.78 21.43 0.45
N ASP A 419 21.62 21.29 -0.20
CA ASP A 419 20.32 21.08 0.45
C ASP A 419 20.36 19.91 1.43
N GLN A 420 19.88 20.15 2.64
CA GLN A 420 19.81 19.12 3.69
C GLN A 420 18.36 18.69 3.92
N PRO A 421 18.06 17.39 3.97
CA PRO A 421 16.72 16.93 4.30
C PRO A 421 16.31 17.41 5.70
N LEU A 422 15.12 17.98 5.82
CA LEU A 422 14.54 18.27 7.12
C LEU A 422 14.23 16.94 7.84
N ALA A 423 14.11 17.00 9.17
CA ALA A 423 13.67 15.84 9.96
C ALA A 423 12.31 15.34 9.42
N GLY A 424 12.15 14.02 9.31
CA GLY A 424 10.97 13.40 8.72
C GLY A 424 10.91 13.38 7.18
N HIS A 425 11.83 14.03 6.46
CA HIS A 425 11.82 14.05 4.99
C HIS A 425 11.80 12.63 4.41
N GLU A 426 10.81 12.34 3.58
CA GLU A 426 10.53 11.05 2.93
C GLU A 426 10.31 9.86 3.89
N THR A 427 10.21 10.12 5.21
CA THR A 427 10.02 9.10 6.25
C THR A 427 8.70 9.26 7.01
N VAL A 428 7.92 10.29 6.71
CA VAL A 428 6.55 10.52 7.24
C VAL A 428 5.65 11.10 6.14
N GLY A 429 4.33 10.89 6.22
CA GLY A 429 3.39 11.28 5.18
C GLY A 429 3.52 10.46 3.90
N GLY A 430 2.98 10.95 2.78
CA GLY A 430 3.03 10.27 1.48
C GLY A 430 2.63 8.79 1.55
N HIS A 431 3.40 7.92 0.92
CA HIS A 431 3.19 6.46 0.93
C HIS A 431 3.81 5.73 2.12
N THR A 432 4.35 6.46 3.11
CA THR A 432 4.64 5.86 4.42
C THR A 432 3.33 5.61 5.19
N PHE A 433 2.30 6.42 4.90
CA PHE A 433 1.02 6.52 5.62
C PHE A 433 1.16 6.90 7.11
N SER A 434 2.37 7.19 7.56
CA SER A 434 2.70 7.43 8.96
C SER A 434 2.53 8.90 9.29
N MET A 435 1.96 9.18 10.46
CA MET A 435 1.94 10.54 11.04
C MET A 435 3.18 10.81 11.89
N VAL A 436 3.87 9.76 12.35
CA VAL A 436 5.13 9.81 13.09
C VAL A 436 6.15 8.98 12.32
N SER A 437 7.32 9.53 12.01
CA SER A 437 8.38 8.82 11.30
C SER A 437 8.84 7.60 12.11
N PRO A 438 8.88 6.39 11.51
CA PRO A 438 9.46 5.21 12.16
C PRO A 438 11.00 5.26 12.21
N VAL A 439 11.62 6.27 11.59
CA VAL A 439 13.08 6.39 11.48
C VAL A 439 13.63 7.36 12.53
N ASP A 440 13.00 8.53 12.68
CA ASP A 440 13.51 9.62 13.51
C ASP A 440 12.47 10.22 14.48
N GLU A 441 11.29 9.61 14.57
CA GLU A 441 10.18 10.01 15.45
C GLU A 441 9.57 11.38 15.12
N THR A 442 9.89 11.97 13.96
CA THR A 442 9.31 13.25 13.53
C THR A 442 7.80 13.17 13.33
N GLU A 443 7.06 14.09 13.93
CA GLU A 443 5.60 14.23 13.77
C GLU A 443 5.27 15.13 12.56
N ASN A 444 4.42 14.64 11.64
CA ASN A 444 3.97 15.42 10.48
C ASN A 444 2.84 16.40 10.86
N VAL A 445 3.21 17.45 11.61
CA VAL A 445 2.27 18.46 12.13
C VAL A 445 1.87 19.52 11.10
N ALA A 446 2.52 19.56 9.93
CA ALA A 446 2.29 20.59 8.91
C ALA A 446 0.83 20.61 8.43
N VAL A 447 0.20 19.45 8.27
CA VAL A 447 -1.23 19.35 7.92
C VAL A 447 -2.11 19.97 9.02
N CYS A 448 -1.77 19.79 10.29
CA CYS A 448 -2.52 20.34 11.42
C CYS A 448 -2.47 21.87 11.44
N GLN A 449 -1.31 22.45 11.08
CA GLN A 449 -1.07 23.90 11.07
C GLN A 449 -1.94 24.66 10.06
N THR A 450 -2.59 23.96 9.12
CA THR A 450 -3.57 24.57 8.22
C THR A 450 -4.83 25.08 8.93
N CYS A 451 -5.16 24.47 10.09
CA CYS A 451 -6.33 24.82 10.91
C CYS A 451 -5.97 25.16 12.36
N HIS A 452 -4.85 24.64 12.88
CA HIS A 452 -4.40 24.78 14.25
C HIS A 452 -3.09 25.55 14.33
N ASP A 453 -3.20 26.88 14.45
CA ASP A 453 -2.06 27.79 14.48
C ASP A 453 -1.06 27.43 15.60
N GLY A 454 0.22 27.27 15.22
CA GLY A 454 1.34 27.12 16.16
C GLY A 454 1.47 25.74 16.80
N VAL A 455 0.79 24.72 16.27
CA VAL A 455 0.95 23.33 16.73
C VAL A 455 2.33 22.81 16.35
N GLU A 456 3.05 22.30 17.34
CA GLU A 456 4.38 21.70 17.19
C GLU A 456 4.38 20.19 17.48
N SER A 457 3.27 19.64 18.00
CA SER A 457 3.12 18.22 18.31
C SER A 457 1.67 17.74 18.30
N PHE A 458 1.44 16.42 18.20
CA PHE A 458 0.16 15.75 18.38
C PHE A 458 -0.36 15.73 19.83
N GLU A 459 0.44 16.18 20.81
CA GLU A 459 0.06 16.33 22.21
C GLU A 459 -0.79 17.60 22.45
N PHE A 460 -2.00 17.61 21.92
CA PHE A 460 -2.95 18.69 22.15
C PHE A 460 -3.52 18.63 23.58
N GLU A 461 -3.41 19.73 24.33
CA GLU A 461 -4.13 19.90 25.59
C GLU A 461 -5.64 19.78 25.34
N ALA A 462 -6.31 18.98 26.15
CA ALA A 462 -7.74 18.81 26.10
C ALA A 462 -8.46 20.11 26.48
N PHE A 463 -9.64 20.32 25.91
CA PHE A 463 -10.39 21.52 26.24
C PHE A 463 -10.94 21.50 27.68
N ARG A 464 -11.16 20.32 28.23
CA ARG A 464 -11.76 20.08 29.54
C ARG A 464 -11.22 18.78 30.12
N ASP A 465 -11.32 18.68 31.44
CA ASP A 465 -11.15 17.47 32.23
C ASP A 465 -12.33 16.53 31.93
N TYR A 466 -12.10 15.52 31.10
CA TYR A 466 -13.10 14.57 30.61
C TYR A 466 -13.17 13.30 31.46
N ASP A 467 -12.10 12.93 32.16
CA ASP A 467 -12.08 11.76 33.04
C ASP A 467 -12.40 12.08 34.51
N GLY A 468 -12.40 13.36 34.89
CA GLY A 468 -12.80 13.87 36.19
C GLY A 468 -11.72 13.80 37.26
N ASP A 469 -10.44 13.64 36.89
CA ASP A 469 -9.34 13.52 37.85
C ASP A 469 -8.92 14.87 38.50
N GLY A 470 -9.46 15.98 38.00
CA GLY A 470 -9.22 17.34 38.46
C GLY A 470 -8.11 18.08 37.72
N THR A 471 -7.51 17.46 36.71
CA THR A 471 -6.45 17.99 35.84
C THR A 471 -6.99 18.07 34.41
N ILE A 472 -6.51 19.05 33.64
CA ILE A 472 -6.71 19.06 32.19
C ILE A 472 -5.40 18.57 31.58
N GLU A 473 -5.45 17.42 30.91
CA GLU A 473 -4.28 16.77 30.32
C GLU A 473 -4.32 16.82 28.79
N THR A 474 -3.52 16.00 28.10
CA THR A 474 -3.64 15.85 26.64
C THR A 474 -4.90 15.07 26.28
N ASN A 475 -5.42 15.27 25.07
CA ASN A 475 -6.57 14.53 24.55
C ASN A 475 -6.41 12.99 24.72
N GLN A 476 -5.21 12.48 24.49
CA GLN A 476 -4.86 11.07 24.63
C GLN A 476 -4.89 10.62 26.10
N ALA A 477 -4.39 11.45 27.02
CA ALA A 477 -4.37 11.14 28.45
C ALA A 477 -5.79 11.11 29.04
N GLU A 478 -6.64 12.07 28.68
CA GLU A 478 -8.06 12.10 29.06
C GLU A 478 -8.83 10.86 28.58
N VAL A 479 -8.61 10.44 27.32
CA VAL A 479 -9.21 9.21 26.77
C VAL A 479 -8.70 7.97 27.51
N GLU A 480 -7.41 7.91 27.82
CA GLU A 480 -6.83 6.79 28.56
C GLU A 480 -7.33 6.72 30.02
N GLY A 481 -7.53 7.87 30.67
CA GLY A 481 -8.19 7.97 31.97
C GLY A 481 -9.60 7.37 31.96
N LEU A 482 -10.42 7.78 30.99
CA LEU A 482 -11.75 7.22 30.77
C LEU A 482 -11.72 5.71 30.48
N ARG A 483 -10.78 5.23 29.66
CA ARG A 483 -10.60 3.78 29.41
C ARG A 483 -10.28 3.02 30.69
N LYS A 484 -9.36 3.53 31.53
CA LYS A 484 -9.05 2.92 32.84
C LYS A 484 -10.28 2.86 33.75
N MET A 485 -11.07 3.92 33.79
CA MET A 485 -12.32 3.94 34.57
C MET A 485 -13.34 2.92 34.05
N LEU A 486 -13.53 2.84 32.74
CA LEU A 486 -14.41 1.86 32.11
C LEU A 486 -13.93 0.43 32.37
N THR A 487 -12.62 0.16 32.23
CA THR A 487 -12.03 -1.13 32.59
C THR A 487 -12.31 -1.49 34.05
N ALA A 488 -12.12 -0.55 34.98
CA ALA A 488 -12.41 -0.78 36.40
C ALA A 488 -13.90 -1.08 36.65
N ALA A 489 -14.81 -0.37 35.98
CA ALA A 489 -16.25 -0.62 36.06
C ALA A 489 -16.62 -2.01 35.50
N LEU A 490 -16.05 -2.41 34.37
CA LEU A 490 -16.24 -3.73 33.77
C LEU A 490 -15.70 -4.85 34.66
N THR A 491 -14.51 -4.67 35.25
CA THR A 491 -13.96 -5.63 36.22
C THR A 491 -14.82 -5.74 37.48
N ALA A 492 -15.37 -4.62 37.96
CA ALA A 492 -16.33 -4.65 39.08
C ALA A 492 -17.64 -5.38 38.70
N ALA A 493 -18.04 -5.33 37.43
CA ALA A 493 -19.14 -6.11 36.86
C ALA A 493 -18.78 -7.59 36.58
N GLY A 494 -17.55 -8.00 36.86
CA GLY A 494 -17.09 -9.39 36.74
C GLY A 494 -16.38 -9.73 35.42
N VAL A 495 -16.12 -8.75 34.55
CA VAL A 495 -15.38 -8.98 33.30
C VAL A 495 -13.89 -9.13 33.58
N GLY A 496 -13.31 -10.25 33.16
CA GLY A 496 -11.86 -10.44 33.10
C GLY A 496 -11.28 -9.78 31.86
N VAL A 497 -10.15 -9.07 31.98
CA VAL A 497 -9.41 -8.51 30.83
C VAL A 497 -8.14 -9.33 30.62
N LEU A 498 -7.91 -9.77 29.38
CA LEU A 498 -6.83 -10.66 28.99
C LEU A 498 -5.86 -9.95 28.05
N GLU A 499 -4.58 -10.35 28.09
CA GLU A 499 -3.54 -9.81 27.20
C GLU A 499 -3.71 -10.25 25.73
N SER A 500 -4.42 -11.36 25.51
CA SER A 500 -4.63 -11.94 24.18
C SER A 500 -6.06 -12.38 23.99
N TYR A 501 -6.44 -12.66 22.74
CA TYR A 501 -7.74 -13.22 22.37
C TYR A 501 -8.16 -14.35 23.35
N PRO A 502 -9.41 -14.34 23.86
CA PRO A 502 -10.55 -13.50 23.46
C PRO A 502 -10.56 -12.06 23.98
N TYR A 503 -9.49 -11.60 24.64
CA TYR A 503 -9.32 -10.27 25.26
C TYR A 503 -10.22 -10.00 26.47
N PHE A 504 -11.40 -10.63 26.53
CA PHE A 504 -12.34 -10.49 27.63
C PHE A 504 -12.95 -11.83 28.03
N GLU A 505 -13.05 -12.05 29.34
CA GLU A 505 -13.87 -13.10 29.94
C GLU A 505 -15.13 -12.45 30.48
N ILE A 506 -16.24 -12.60 29.77
CA ILE A 506 -17.52 -11.97 30.11
C ILE A 506 -18.36 -12.96 30.95
N PRO A 507 -18.94 -12.52 32.09
CA PRO A 507 -19.81 -13.38 32.90
C PRO A 507 -21.01 -13.93 32.11
N GLU A 508 -21.36 -15.19 32.39
CA GLU A 508 -22.56 -15.80 31.81
C GLU A 508 -23.80 -14.99 32.22
N GLY A 509 -24.66 -14.66 31.24
CA GLY A 509 -25.86 -13.85 31.47
C GLY A 509 -25.60 -12.37 31.73
N ALA A 510 -24.41 -11.86 31.36
CA ALA A 510 -24.12 -10.44 31.32
C ALA A 510 -25.21 -9.68 30.55
N ASP A 511 -25.55 -8.48 31.03
CA ASP A 511 -26.56 -7.64 30.39
C ASP A 511 -25.95 -6.78 29.27
N VAL A 512 -26.83 -6.02 28.62
CA VAL A 512 -26.48 -5.13 27.50
C VAL A 512 -25.45 -4.07 27.87
N ASN A 513 -25.39 -3.63 29.13
CA ASN A 513 -24.45 -2.59 29.56
C ASN A 513 -23.04 -3.15 29.67
N VAL A 514 -22.89 -4.41 30.12
CA VAL A 514 -21.61 -5.12 30.12
C VAL A 514 -21.11 -5.33 28.70
N TYR A 515 -21.92 -5.88 27.80
CA TYR A 515 -21.51 -6.09 26.41
C TYR A 515 -21.21 -4.78 25.68
N GLY A 516 -22.07 -3.76 25.81
CA GLY A 516 -21.85 -2.44 25.23
C GLY A 516 -20.61 -1.72 25.80
N GLY A 517 -20.34 -1.89 27.09
CA GLY A 517 -19.13 -1.40 27.74
C GLY A 517 -17.86 -2.06 27.19
N VAL A 518 -17.85 -3.39 27.08
CA VAL A 518 -16.73 -4.13 26.46
C VAL A 518 -16.52 -3.73 25.01
N TRP A 519 -17.61 -3.60 24.24
CA TRP A 519 -17.57 -3.15 22.86
C TRP A 519 -16.90 -1.77 22.74
N ASN A 520 -17.40 -0.77 23.47
CA ASN A 520 -16.86 0.60 23.39
C ASN A 520 -15.43 0.70 23.93
N LEU A 521 -15.07 -0.09 24.96
CA LEU A 521 -13.69 -0.17 25.42
C LEU A 521 -12.75 -0.65 24.31
N LYS A 522 -13.14 -1.71 23.57
CA LYS A 522 -12.35 -2.21 22.43
C LYS A 522 -12.37 -1.24 21.24
N PHE A 523 -13.52 -0.66 20.95
CA PHE A 523 -13.72 0.26 19.82
C PHE A 523 -12.80 1.49 19.89
N THR A 524 -12.51 1.95 21.11
CA THR A 524 -11.71 3.15 21.40
C THR A 524 -10.22 2.88 21.58
N GLU A 525 -9.75 1.63 21.38
CA GLU A 525 -8.31 1.29 21.45
C GLU A 525 -7.54 1.67 20.19
N SER A 526 -8.22 2.10 19.12
CA SER A 526 -7.53 2.55 17.90
C SER A 526 -6.58 3.70 18.25
N GLY A 527 -5.30 3.59 17.84
CA GLY A 527 -4.27 4.59 18.17
C GLY A 527 -4.61 6.01 17.72
N GLY A 528 -5.48 6.16 16.72
CA GLY A 528 -5.97 7.44 16.24
C GLY A 528 -7.27 7.92 16.88
N ALA A 529 -7.90 7.21 17.81
CA ALA A 529 -9.26 7.52 18.30
C ALA A 529 -9.41 8.96 18.80
N ALA A 530 -8.44 9.45 19.58
CA ALA A 530 -8.42 10.81 20.10
C ALA A 530 -8.27 11.89 19.00
N VAL A 531 -7.68 11.55 17.86
CA VAL A 531 -7.47 12.49 16.73
C VAL A 531 -8.58 12.35 15.70
N HIS A 532 -8.93 11.13 15.29
CA HIS A 532 -10.01 10.85 14.34
C HIS A 532 -11.33 11.44 14.84
N ASN A 533 -11.67 11.21 16.12
CA ASN A 533 -12.89 11.75 16.69
C ASN A 533 -12.88 11.79 18.23
N LEU A 534 -12.24 12.81 18.80
CA LEU A 534 -12.16 13.01 20.25
C LEU A 534 -13.53 13.02 20.94
N ARG A 535 -14.45 13.88 20.49
CA ARG A 535 -15.76 14.07 21.12
C ARG A 535 -16.59 12.80 21.10
N TYR A 536 -16.55 12.06 19.99
CA TYR A 536 -17.26 10.79 19.87
C TYR A 536 -16.66 9.72 20.78
N THR A 537 -15.33 9.62 20.82
CA THR A 537 -14.58 8.70 21.70
C THR A 537 -14.88 8.95 23.18
N VAL A 538 -14.74 10.21 23.62
CA VAL A 538 -15.00 10.62 25.01
C VAL A 538 -16.47 10.36 25.37
N ALA A 539 -17.42 10.76 24.51
CA ALA A 539 -18.83 10.57 24.80
C ALA A 539 -19.23 9.09 24.85
N ALA A 540 -18.67 8.25 23.98
CA ALA A 540 -18.90 6.80 24.01
C ALA A 540 -18.40 6.17 25.32
N LEU A 541 -17.21 6.56 25.80
CA LEU A 541 -16.64 6.07 27.06
C LEU A 541 -17.43 6.57 28.28
N GLN A 542 -17.75 7.86 28.34
CA GLN A 542 -18.56 8.45 29.42
C GLN A 542 -19.94 7.79 29.50
N LEU A 543 -20.59 7.57 28.35
CA LEU A 543 -21.88 6.88 28.28
C LEU A 543 -21.77 5.43 28.75
N SER A 544 -20.73 4.70 28.34
CA SER A 544 -20.49 3.33 28.82
C SER A 544 -20.33 3.26 30.34
N ILE A 545 -19.58 4.19 30.93
CA ILE A 545 -19.40 4.27 32.40
C ILE A 545 -20.75 4.58 33.07
N GLU A 546 -21.53 5.52 32.54
CA GLU A 546 -22.84 5.87 33.08
C GLU A 546 -23.80 4.67 33.03
N LYS A 547 -23.88 3.96 31.91
CA LYS A 547 -24.76 2.79 31.76
C LYS A 547 -24.34 1.63 32.67
N LEU A 548 -23.04 1.43 32.90
CA LEU A 548 -22.53 0.38 33.78
C LEU A 548 -22.69 0.68 35.27
N THR A 549 -22.44 1.92 35.67
CA THR A 549 -22.38 2.30 37.09
C THR A 549 -23.68 2.92 37.60
N GLY A 550 -24.53 3.40 36.70
CA GLY A 550 -25.75 4.14 36.99
C GLY A 550 -25.54 5.63 37.28
N GLU A 551 -24.30 6.13 37.23
CA GLU A 551 -23.95 7.52 37.51
C GLU A 551 -22.96 8.05 36.46
N PRO A 552 -23.05 9.34 36.07
CA PRO A 552 -22.06 9.94 35.19
C PRO A 552 -20.65 9.90 35.79
N VAL A 553 -19.63 10.08 34.93
CA VAL A 553 -18.23 10.16 35.37
C VAL A 553 -18.07 11.28 36.43
N PRO A 554 -17.69 10.96 37.68
CA PRO A 554 -17.65 11.95 38.74
C PRO A 554 -16.60 13.03 38.48
N GLY A 555 -16.95 14.31 38.65
CA GLY A 555 -16.01 15.42 38.48
C GLY A 555 -15.73 15.83 37.04
N ALA A 556 -16.02 14.95 36.07
CA ALA A 556 -15.77 15.17 34.66
C ALA A 556 -16.70 16.21 34.03
N TYR A 557 -16.20 16.83 32.97
CA TYR A 557 -17.01 17.53 31.98
C TYR A 557 -17.71 16.51 31.07
N ILE A 558 -19.02 16.37 31.22
CA ILE A 558 -19.81 15.42 30.43
C ILE A 558 -20.14 15.99 29.05
N LEU A 559 -19.74 15.27 28.01
CA LEU A 559 -20.15 15.56 26.64
C LEU A 559 -21.59 15.12 26.42
N THR A 560 -22.40 16.03 25.89
CA THR A 560 -23.79 15.77 25.50
C THR A 560 -23.98 16.10 24.03
N ALA A 561 -25.00 15.52 23.39
CA ALA A 561 -25.42 15.90 22.04
C ALA A 561 -25.97 17.33 22.05
N GLN A 562 -25.10 18.31 21.80
CA GLN A 562 -25.47 19.69 21.49
C GLN A 562 -24.95 20.05 20.11
#